data_AF-A0A7W4ZN81-F1
#
_entry.id   AF-A0A7W4ZN81-F1
#
_cell.length_a   1.000
_cell.length_b   1.000
_cell.length_c   1.000
_cell.angle_alpha   90.00
_cell.angle_beta   90.00
_cell.angle_gamma   90.00
#
_symmetry.space_group_name_H-M   'P 1'
#
loop_
_entity.id
_entity.type
_entity.pdbx_description
1 polymer ?
#
loop_
_entity_poly.entity_id
_entity_poly.type
_entity_poly.pdbx_seq_one_letter_code
_entity_poly.pdbx_strand_id
1 'polypeptide(L)'
;MSHSTSGELTAQREEWFREIQEGLLWHVRDVPALGKDRLRDDLGEPRLIGSMLVARIAVQLARGESTATIRDMLAASPLFAAPGPDIEELTKLIAKVQFGFEHDGLANTVVVLDGLGLLPWSPESTYMLLTEHWAAQRGRTVPRARVERELCELWDTADLRVLAAHSSLPAFPLEGYPDLWEKLKAEPDFRVGNAGAMTLTQRGGGDQAWERWMATRPWSTLKARHLVTLGGDLVRCQAARRALGRLLDQAPPGDEFRGVLERAAEIIQEHLERIALAVEGMSAIEYELLRERSKDEHFQDGCLATFQKHLLKQYQIFSPFLEHATTHGTWGPLPWWSIALHDERERQAAEELLVRGGMQISINAKNHDADELVITCQEPGLGPSGLAARFCFDLRDAVHACELLLLARRQSVAVDFLTEHIDEWDDREVNLVGTLDISMGGDMGATLADIATHALRRLMSNASGSAFYGDGNPELEPLLALSRLPEICRHPR
;
A
#
# COMPACT_ATOMS: atom_id res chain seq x y z
N MET A 1 -21.99 22.53 -0.82
CA MET A 1 -20.92 21.79 -0.13
C MET A 1 -21.01 22.16 1.35
N SER A 2 -21.11 21.20 2.25
CA SER A 2 -21.18 21.46 3.70
C SER A 2 -19.82 21.96 4.19
N HIS A 3 -19.82 23.05 4.94
CA HIS A 3 -18.62 23.61 5.56
C HIS A 3 -18.21 22.71 6.74
N SER A 4 -17.00 22.16 6.68
CA SER A 4 -16.52 21.19 7.67
C SER A 4 -15.90 21.91 8.86
N THR A 5 -16.41 21.65 10.06
CA THR A 5 -15.83 22.21 11.29
C THR A 5 -14.61 21.39 11.74
N SER A 6 -13.70 21.97 12.53
CA SER A 6 -12.48 21.30 13.01
C SER A 6 -12.75 19.92 13.67
N GLY A 7 -13.83 19.79 14.44
CA GLY A 7 -14.23 18.51 15.05
C GLY A 7 -14.73 17.46 14.05
N GLU A 8 -15.21 17.92 12.90
CA GLU A 8 -15.75 17.04 11.85
C GLU A 8 -14.65 16.29 11.11
N LEU A 9 -13.50 16.92 10.81
CA LEU A 9 -12.38 16.25 10.14
C LEU A 9 -11.73 15.17 11.01
N THR A 10 -11.58 15.45 12.31
CA THR A 10 -11.08 14.46 13.26
C THR A 10 -12.04 13.27 13.33
N ALA A 11 -13.35 13.52 13.42
CA ALA A 11 -14.36 12.45 13.41
C ALA A 11 -14.36 11.64 12.10
N GLN A 12 -14.21 12.29 10.95
CA GLN A 12 -14.12 11.63 9.64
C GLN A 12 -12.89 10.72 9.54
N ARG A 13 -11.75 11.14 10.07
CA ARG A 13 -10.53 10.32 10.12
C ARG A 13 -10.72 9.09 11.02
N GLU A 14 -11.31 9.26 12.19
CA GLU A 14 -11.61 8.15 13.10
C GLU A 14 -12.64 7.17 12.50
N GLU A 15 -13.60 7.65 11.71
CA GLU A 15 -14.51 6.81 10.95
C GLU A 15 -13.75 5.97 9.91
N TRP A 16 -12.84 6.59 9.17
CA TRP A 16 -12.02 5.92 8.17
C TRP A 16 -11.19 4.78 8.78
N PHE A 17 -10.53 5.00 9.92
CA PHE A 17 -9.84 3.94 10.65
C PHE A 17 -10.78 2.84 11.14
N ARG A 18 -12.01 3.18 11.55
CA ARG A 18 -13.00 2.19 11.96
C ARG A 18 -13.46 1.31 10.79
N GLU A 19 -13.69 1.90 9.61
CA GLU A 19 -14.02 1.14 8.39
C GLU A 19 -12.88 0.18 8.00
N ILE A 20 -11.62 0.62 8.12
CA ILE A 20 -10.45 -0.26 7.91
C ILE A 20 -10.48 -1.45 8.87
N GLN A 21 -10.67 -1.18 10.17
CA GLN A 21 -10.69 -2.22 11.21
C GLN A 21 -11.84 -3.21 11.00
N GLU A 22 -13.05 -2.71 10.69
CA GLU A 22 -14.22 -3.55 10.42
C GLU A 22 -13.98 -4.48 9.24
N GLY A 23 -13.41 -3.96 8.15
CA GLY A 23 -13.11 -4.75 6.98
C GLY A 23 -12.06 -5.83 7.23
N LEU A 24 -10.96 -5.51 7.92
CA LEU A 24 -9.92 -6.49 8.24
C LEU A 24 -10.43 -7.59 9.17
N LEU A 25 -11.30 -7.25 10.13
CA LEU A 25 -11.86 -8.21 11.07
C LEU A 25 -13.00 -9.04 10.48
N TRP A 26 -13.56 -8.66 9.33
CA TRP A 26 -14.74 -9.30 8.75
C TRP A 26 -14.58 -10.81 8.54
N HIS A 27 -13.47 -11.24 7.93
CA HIS A 27 -13.19 -12.66 7.64
C HIS A 27 -12.88 -13.49 8.88
N VAL A 28 -12.52 -12.83 9.98
CA VAL A 28 -12.07 -13.46 11.23
C VAL A 28 -13.02 -13.21 12.40
N ARG A 29 -14.18 -12.57 12.18
CA ARG A 29 -15.15 -12.22 13.22
C ARG A 29 -15.64 -13.40 14.06
N ASP A 30 -15.67 -14.59 13.44
CA ASP A 30 -16.14 -15.85 14.04
C ASP A 30 -14.96 -16.73 14.54
N VAL A 31 -13.75 -16.16 14.62
CA VAL A 31 -12.55 -16.85 15.11
C VAL A 31 -12.42 -16.62 16.63
N PRO A 32 -12.45 -17.68 17.45
CA PRO A 32 -12.38 -17.55 18.91
C PRO A 32 -11.14 -16.82 19.43
N ALA A 33 -9.99 -16.92 18.74
CA ALA A 33 -8.73 -16.26 19.12
C ALA A 33 -8.86 -14.73 19.24
N LEU A 34 -9.76 -14.10 18.47
CA LEU A 34 -10.02 -12.65 18.50
C LEU A 34 -11.34 -12.30 19.21
N GLY A 35 -11.89 -13.26 19.96
CA GLY A 35 -13.13 -13.08 20.71
C GLY A 35 -13.01 -12.04 21.83
N LYS A 36 -14.16 -11.71 22.43
CA LYS A 36 -14.23 -10.81 23.58
C LYS A 36 -13.34 -11.33 24.72
N ASP A 37 -12.60 -10.44 25.36
CA ASP A 37 -11.71 -10.72 26.51
C ASP A 37 -10.49 -11.62 26.19
N ARG A 38 -10.22 -11.89 24.90
CA ARG A 38 -9.06 -12.70 24.46
C ARG A 38 -7.81 -11.87 24.19
N LEU A 39 -7.98 -10.59 23.92
CA LEU A 39 -6.91 -9.62 23.75
C LEU A 39 -6.78 -8.81 25.04
N ARG A 40 -5.54 -8.42 25.37
CA ARG A 40 -5.28 -7.52 26.49
C ARG A 40 -5.96 -6.17 26.28
N ASP A 41 -6.66 -5.72 27.31
CA ASP A 41 -7.38 -4.44 27.32
C ASP A 41 -6.48 -3.25 27.72
N ASP A 42 -5.30 -3.51 28.29
CA ASP A 42 -4.35 -2.47 28.72
C ASP A 42 -3.47 -1.91 27.59
N LEU A 43 -3.59 -2.46 26.37
CA LEU A 43 -2.78 -2.08 25.21
C LEU A 43 -3.50 -1.16 24.22
N GLY A 44 -4.78 -0.86 24.42
CA GLY A 44 -5.59 -0.02 23.54
C GLY A 44 -6.93 -0.66 23.19
N GLU A 45 -7.59 -0.12 22.17
CA GLU A 45 -8.87 -0.67 21.71
C GLU A 45 -8.69 -2.10 21.15
N PRO A 46 -9.43 -3.11 21.65
CA PRO A 46 -9.27 -4.50 21.21
C PRO A 46 -9.46 -4.70 19.70
N ARG A 47 -10.32 -3.91 19.05
CA ARG A 47 -10.54 -3.95 17.59
C ARG A 47 -9.31 -3.55 16.80
N LEU A 48 -8.62 -2.49 17.24
CA LEU A 48 -7.36 -2.06 16.63
C LEU A 48 -6.28 -3.13 16.80
N ILE A 49 -6.13 -3.68 18.01
CA ILE A 49 -5.16 -4.77 18.28
C ILE A 49 -5.46 -5.99 17.41
N GLY A 50 -6.73 -6.41 17.30
CA GLY A 50 -7.14 -7.51 16.44
C GLY A 50 -6.86 -7.25 14.95
N SER A 51 -7.13 -6.04 14.47
CA SER A 51 -6.86 -5.64 13.09
C SER A 51 -5.36 -5.62 12.78
N MET A 52 -4.54 -5.16 13.73
CA MET A 52 -3.08 -5.21 13.62
C MET A 52 -2.55 -6.65 13.59
N LEU A 53 -3.13 -7.56 14.38
CA LEU A 53 -2.78 -8.99 14.33
C LEU A 53 -3.11 -9.60 12.96
N VAL A 54 -4.28 -9.31 12.39
CA VAL A 54 -4.66 -9.74 11.04
C VAL A 54 -3.67 -9.21 9.99
N ALA A 55 -3.37 -7.91 10.03
CA ALA A 55 -2.41 -7.30 9.12
C ALA A 55 -0.99 -7.88 9.27
N ARG A 56 -0.55 -8.17 10.51
CA ARG A 56 0.73 -8.84 10.78
C ARG A 56 0.77 -10.25 10.19
N ILE A 57 -0.29 -11.04 10.36
CA ILE A 57 -0.39 -12.38 9.75
C ILE A 57 -0.30 -12.27 8.23
N ALA A 58 -1.01 -11.30 7.62
CA ALA A 58 -0.94 -11.07 6.17
C ALA A 58 0.48 -10.71 5.70
N VAL A 59 1.22 -9.89 6.46
CA VAL A 59 2.64 -9.58 6.17
C VAL A 59 3.50 -10.84 6.22
N GLN A 60 3.35 -11.69 7.24
CA GLN A 60 4.14 -12.92 7.33
C GLN A 60 3.81 -13.91 6.21
N LEU A 61 2.53 -14.04 5.86
CA LEU A 61 2.10 -14.83 4.70
C LEU A 61 2.70 -14.29 3.40
N ALA A 62 2.73 -12.97 3.22
CA ALA A 62 3.32 -12.31 2.05
C ALA A 62 4.83 -12.50 1.94
N ARG A 63 5.52 -12.72 3.06
CA ARG A 63 6.94 -13.07 3.13
C ARG A 63 7.21 -14.56 2.94
N GLY A 64 6.16 -15.38 2.87
CA GLY A 64 6.28 -16.82 2.70
C GLY A 64 6.58 -17.62 3.96
N GLU A 65 6.32 -17.03 5.13
CA GLU A 65 6.39 -17.75 6.40
C GLU A 65 5.43 -18.94 6.43
N SER A 66 5.86 -20.02 7.10
CA SER A 66 5.03 -21.20 7.27
C SER A 66 3.92 -20.97 8.29
N THR A 67 2.78 -21.66 8.14
CA THR A 67 1.69 -21.67 9.12
C THR A 67 2.20 -22.00 10.54
N ALA A 68 3.17 -22.93 10.65
CA ALA A 68 3.80 -23.28 11.92
C ALA A 68 4.59 -22.10 12.52
N THR A 69 5.44 -21.44 11.72
CA THR A 69 6.22 -20.27 12.17
C THR A 69 5.29 -19.14 12.62
N ILE A 70 4.25 -18.85 11.84
CA ILE A 70 3.28 -17.80 12.17
C ILE A 70 2.54 -18.15 13.46
N ARG A 71 2.11 -19.41 13.60
CA ARG A 71 1.44 -19.88 14.82
C ARG A 71 2.35 -19.76 16.03
N ASP A 72 3.62 -20.15 15.93
CA ASP A 72 4.56 -20.11 17.04
C ASP A 72 4.86 -18.65 17.45
N MET A 73 4.97 -17.73 16.48
CA MET A 73 5.01 -16.28 16.73
C MET A 73 3.74 -15.80 17.45
N LEU A 74 2.55 -16.20 17.01
CA LEU A 74 1.29 -15.80 17.65
C LEU A 74 1.15 -16.38 19.06
N ALA A 75 1.56 -17.63 19.28
CA ALA A 75 1.53 -18.28 20.58
C ALA A 75 2.49 -17.63 21.58
N ALA A 76 3.64 -17.14 21.11
CA ALA A 76 4.59 -16.35 21.90
C ALA A 76 4.15 -14.89 22.10
N SER A 77 3.10 -14.43 21.41
CA SER A 77 2.70 -13.03 21.41
C SER A 77 2.12 -12.60 22.77
N PRO A 78 2.67 -11.56 23.40
CA PRO A 78 2.16 -11.03 24.67
C PRO A 78 0.87 -10.21 24.53
N LEU A 79 0.24 -10.22 23.35
CA LEU A 79 -1.00 -9.48 23.04
C LEU A 79 -2.27 -10.22 23.52
N PHE A 80 -2.19 -11.55 23.66
CA PHE A 80 -3.31 -12.35 24.15
C PHE A 80 -3.40 -12.30 25.68
N ALA A 81 -4.64 -12.23 26.18
CA ALA A 81 -4.93 -12.37 27.61
C ALA A 81 -4.75 -13.83 28.03
N ALA A 82 -4.47 -14.07 29.32
CA ALA A 82 -4.38 -15.43 29.86
C ALA A 82 -5.78 -15.97 30.23
N PRO A 83 -6.13 -17.22 29.87
CA PRO A 83 -5.36 -18.16 29.06
C PRO A 83 -5.35 -17.77 27.57
N GLY A 84 -4.17 -17.89 26.94
CA GLY A 84 -3.98 -17.58 25.52
C GLY A 84 -4.68 -18.58 24.60
N PRO A 85 -4.79 -18.27 23.30
CA PRO A 85 -5.39 -19.16 22.31
C PRO A 85 -4.62 -20.47 22.13
N ASP A 86 -5.38 -21.53 21.88
CA ASP A 86 -4.79 -22.84 21.58
C ASP A 86 -4.35 -22.94 20.11
N ILE A 87 -3.70 -24.06 19.79
CA ILE A 87 -3.15 -24.34 18.45
C ILE A 87 -4.25 -24.35 17.38
N GLU A 88 -5.44 -24.87 17.68
CA GLU A 88 -6.54 -24.97 16.72
C GLU A 88 -7.12 -23.58 16.42
N GLU A 89 -7.34 -22.77 17.45
CA GLU A 89 -7.81 -21.40 17.32
C GLU A 89 -6.84 -20.53 16.52
N LEU A 90 -5.53 -20.65 16.76
CA LEU A 90 -4.49 -19.93 16.01
C LEU A 90 -4.40 -20.41 14.55
N THR A 91 -4.47 -21.71 14.32
CA THR A 91 -4.45 -22.28 12.95
C THR A 91 -5.68 -21.82 12.17
N LYS A 92 -6.86 -21.81 12.81
CA LYS A 92 -8.09 -21.28 12.21
C LYS A 92 -7.97 -19.80 11.87
N LEU A 93 -7.34 -19.00 12.74
CA LEU A 93 -7.08 -17.58 12.46
C LEU A 93 -6.22 -17.41 11.21
N ILE A 94 -5.08 -18.10 11.14
CA ILE A 94 -4.15 -18.01 10.01
C ILE A 94 -4.83 -18.42 8.72
N ALA A 95 -5.54 -19.56 8.72
CA ALA A 95 -6.27 -20.05 7.54
C ALA A 95 -7.34 -19.06 7.05
N LYS A 96 -8.04 -18.38 7.96
CA LYS A 96 -9.04 -17.35 7.59
C LYS A 96 -8.41 -16.10 7.01
N VAL A 97 -7.27 -15.65 7.55
CA VAL A 97 -6.51 -14.52 7.00
C VAL A 97 -5.97 -14.89 5.62
N GLN A 98 -5.38 -16.07 5.47
CA GLN A 98 -4.89 -16.57 4.19
C GLN A 98 -6.00 -16.63 3.15
N PHE A 99 -7.16 -17.21 3.49
CA PHE A 99 -8.31 -17.29 2.60
C PHE A 99 -8.76 -15.89 2.12
N GLY A 100 -8.93 -14.95 3.06
CA GLY A 100 -9.29 -13.55 2.75
C GLY A 100 -8.18 -12.76 2.05
N PHE A 101 -6.94 -13.24 2.08
CA PHE A 101 -5.86 -12.66 1.29
C PHE A 101 -5.89 -13.17 -0.16
N GLU A 102 -6.05 -14.49 -0.34
CA GLU A 102 -6.03 -15.17 -1.64
C GLU A 102 -7.22 -14.81 -2.52
N HIS A 103 -8.43 -14.88 -1.97
CA HIS A 103 -9.66 -14.73 -2.76
C HIS A 103 -9.96 -13.26 -3.05
N ASP A 104 -9.31 -12.38 -2.29
CA ASP A 104 -9.99 -11.22 -1.78
C ASP A 104 -9.02 -10.01 -1.60
N GLY A 105 -7.71 -10.28 -1.67
CA GLY A 105 -6.64 -9.29 -1.54
C GLY A 105 -6.59 -8.58 -0.19
N LEU A 106 -7.27 -9.10 0.84
CA LEU A 106 -7.47 -8.54 2.19
C LEU A 106 -8.19 -7.17 2.24
N ALA A 107 -8.04 -6.34 1.21
CA ALA A 107 -8.54 -4.98 1.09
C ALA A 107 -9.64 -4.80 0.02
N ASN A 108 -9.86 -5.79 -0.85
CA ASN A 108 -10.75 -5.63 -2.02
C ASN A 108 -12.14 -6.27 -1.87
N THR A 109 -12.45 -6.94 -0.76
CA THR A 109 -13.63 -7.84 -0.72
C THR A 109 -14.69 -7.58 0.30
N VAL A 110 -14.54 -6.50 1.05
CA VAL A 110 -15.72 -5.90 1.66
C VAL A 110 -16.03 -4.65 0.84
N VAL A 111 -17.31 -4.48 0.49
CA VAL A 111 -17.87 -3.19 0.05
C VAL A 111 -17.45 -2.06 1.01
N VAL A 112 -17.02 -2.39 2.23
CA VAL A 112 -16.47 -1.50 3.27
C VAL A 112 -14.98 -1.12 3.02
N LEU A 113 -14.11 -1.97 2.47
CA LEU A 113 -12.69 -1.62 2.26
C LEU A 113 -12.38 -0.99 0.89
N ASP A 114 -13.17 -1.29 -0.14
CA ASP A 114 -12.96 -0.75 -1.48
C ASP A 114 -12.95 0.79 -1.49
N GLY A 115 -11.92 1.40 -2.06
CA GLY A 115 -11.79 2.86 -2.09
C GLY A 115 -11.38 3.50 -0.75
N LEU A 116 -10.86 2.76 0.23
CA LEU A 116 -10.18 3.35 1.41
C LEU A 116 -8.74 3.82 1.11
N GLY A 117 -8.21 3.54 -0.09
CA GLY A 117 -6.83 3.86 -0.45
C GLY A 117 -5.78 2.87 0.06
N LEU A 118 -6.22 1.70 0.55
CA LEU A 118 -5.33 0.59 0.88
C LEU A 118 -4.94 -0.17 -0.38
N LEU A 119 -3.70 -0.67 -0.41
CA LEU A 119 -3.13 -1.40 -1.53
C LEU A 119 -3.14 -2.91 -1.23
N PRO A 120 -3.97 -3.72 -1.93
CA PRO A 120 -4.04 -5.17 -1.70
C PRO A 120 -2.70 -5.91 -1.83
N TRP A 121 -1.78 -5.35 -2.61
CA TRP A 121 -0.47 -5.92 -2.89
C TRP A 121 0.63 -5.48 -1.91
N SER A 122 0.28 -4.67 -0.91
CA SER A 122 1.20 -4.23 0.14
C SER A 122 0.54 -4.35 1.52
N PRO A 123 0.40 -5.59 2.04
CA PRO A 123 -0.04 -5.79 3.43
C PRO A 123 0.86 -5.07 4.43
N GLU A 124 2.15 -4.87 4.10
CA GLU A 124 3.11 -4.10 4.89
C GLU A 124 2.67 -2.65 5.08
N SER A 125 2.15 -2.01 4.03
CA SER A 125 1.64 -0.63 4.09
C SER A 125 0.45 -0.50 5.02
N THR A 126 -0.49 -1.47 4.96
CA THR A 126 -1.65 -1.51 5.86
C THR A 126 -1.22 -1.76 7.31
N TYR A 127 -0.28 -2.68 7.53
CA TYR A 127 0.26 -2.94 8.86
C TYR A 127 0.97 -1.71 9.45
N MET A 128 1.76 -1.00 8.63
CA MET A 128 2.43 0.24 9.02
C MET A 128 1.42 1.32 9.41
N LEU A 129 0.39 1.56 8.58
CA LEU A 129 -0.68 2.52 8.85
C LEU A 129 -1.35 2.28 10.21
N LEU A 130 -1.70 1.02 10.51
CA LEU A 130 -2.34 0.66 11.78
C LEU A 130 -1.37 0.80 12.96
N THR A 131 -0.09 0.49 12.76
CA THR A 131 0.96 0.62 13.79
C THR A 131 1.24 2.08 14.12
N GLU A 132 1.29 2.96 13.12
CA GLU A 132 1.40 4.41 13.29
C GLU A 132 0.19 4.96 14.06
N HIS A 133 -1.03 4.56 13.67
CA HIS A 133 -2.26 4.98 14.36
C HIS A 133 -2.30 4.49 15.81
N TRP A 134 -1.95 3.22 16.05
CA TRP A 134 -1.87 2.66 17.39
C TRP A 134 -0.83 3.39 18.25
N ALA A 135 0.37 3.66 17.73
CA ALA A 135 1.43 4.38 18.46
C ALA A 135 0.96 5.79 18.86
N ALA A 136 0.32 6.50 17.94
CA ALA A 136 -0.23 7.83 18.19
C ALA A 136 -1.31 7.81 19.28
N GLN A 137 -2.27 6.86 19.22
CA GLN A 137 -3.29 6.71 20.25
C GLN A 137 -2.68 6.29 21.61
N ARG A 138 -1.70 5.40 21.58
CA ARG A 138 -1.01 4.90 22.78
C ARG A 138 -0.26 6.03 23.49
N GLY A 139 0.42 6.89 22.72
CA GLY A 139 1.13 8.08 23.21
C GLY A 139 0.29 9.10 24.00
N ARG A 140 -1.05 9.02 23.92
CA ARG A 140 -1.95 9.83 24.76
C ARG A 140 -1.91 9.44 26.23
N THR A 141 -1.62 8.18 26.50
CA THR A 141 -1.77 7.56 27.84
C THR A 141 -0.44 7.16 28.46
N VAL A 142 0.60 7.00 27.63
CA VAL A 142 1.93 6.59 28.08
C VAL A 142 3.04 7.46 27.49
N PRO A 143 4.18 7.60 28.18
CA PRO A 143 5.32 8.36 27.66
C PRO A 143 5.90 7.75 26.37
N ARG A 144 6.46 8.60 25.51
CA ARG A 144 7.10 8.19 24.23
C ARG A 144 8.07 7.01 24.35
N ALA A 145 8.97 7.04 25.35
CA ALA A 145 9.94 5.96 25.56
C ALA A 145 9.27 4.60 25.88
N ARG A 146 8.06 4.61 26.43
CA ARG A 146 7.27 3.40 26.63
C ARG A 146 6.60 2.95 25.32
N VAL A 147 6.11 3.88 24.50
CA VAL A 147 5.58 3.57 23.16
C VAL A 147 6.66 2.92 22.29
N GLU A 148 7.86 3.49 22.25
CA GLU A 148 9.00 2.94 21.48
C GLU A 148 9.35 1.52 21.93
N ARG A 149 9.34 1.27 23.25
CA ARG A 149 9.55 -0.08 23.79
C ARG A 149 8.43 -1.04 23.39
N GLU A 150 7.18 -0.64 23.55
CA GLU A 150 6.03 -1.48 23.20
C GLU A 150 5.98 -1.73 21.66
N LEU A 151 6.38 -0.78 20.82
CA LEU A 151 6.56 -0.98 19.38
C LEU A 151 7.61 -2.04 19.06
N CYS A 152 8.74 -2.02 19.77
CA CYS A 152 9.80 -3.02 19.59
C CYS A 152 9.38 -4.41 20.11
N GLU A 153 8.78 -4.48 21.30
CA GLU A 153 8.48 -5.74 22.01
C GLU A 153 7.21 -6.43 21.51
N LEU A 154 6.20 -5.68 21.08
CA LEU A 154 4.89 -6.21 20.70
C LEU A 154 4.71 -6.31 19.19
N TRP A 155 5.37 -5.44 18.43
CA TRP A 155 5.10 -5.19 17.01
C TRP A 155 6.36 -5.28 16.13
N ASP A 156 7.42 -5.90 16.63
CA ASP A 156 8.69 -6.19 15.95
C ASP A 156 9.31 -5.00 15.20
N THR A 157 9.04 -3.76 15.63
CA THR A 157 9.62 -2.58 15.00
C THR A 157 11.04 -2.38 15.53
N ALA A 158 12.04 -2.84 14.78
CA ALA A 158 13.44 -2.83 15.22
C ALA A 158 14.23 -1.58 14.78
N ASP A 159 13.83 -0.91 13.69
CA ASP A 159 14.53 0.28 13.19
C ASP A 159 14.28 1.49 14.11
N LEU A 160 15.36 1.99 14.72
CA LEU A 160 15.32 3.15 15.63
C LEU A 160 14.74 4.41 14.99
N ARG A 161 14.94 4.63 13.69
CA ARG A 161 14.37 5.77 12.96
C ARG A 161 12.86 5.61 12.82
N VAL A 162 12.40 4.40 12.51
CA VAL A 162 10.97 4.07 12.39
C VAL A 162 10.28 4.19 13.75
N LEU A 163 10.89 3.65 14.82
CA LEU A 163 10.40 3.81 16.20
C LEU A 163 10.24 5.28 16.59
N ALA A 164 11.27 6.10 16.31
CA ALA A 164 11.23 7.52 16.61
C ALA A 164 10.15 8.25 15.80
N ALA A 165 9.97 7.92 14.52
CA ALA A 165 8.93 8.51 13.68
C ALA A 165 7.53 8.16 14.20
N HIS A 166 7.21 6.87 14.35
CA HIS A 166 5.89 6.41 14.77
C HIS A 166 5.49 6.94 16.15
N SER A 167 6.42 6.94 17.12
CA SER A 167 6.15 7.39 18.48
C SER A 167 6.03 8.91 18.64
N SER A 168 6.37 9.68 17.59
CA SER A 168 6.27 11.14 17.59
C SER A 168 4.97 11.68 16.98
N LEU A 169 4.17 10.82 16.35
CA LEU A 169 2.94 11.23 15.69
C LEU A 169 1.89 11.69 16.72
N PRO A 170 1.19 12.82 16.47
CA PRO A 170 0.09 13.25 17.30
C PRO A 170 -1.12 12.32 17.11
N ALA A 171 -1.87 12.05 18.19
CA ALA A 171 -3.09 11.25 18.10
C ALA A 171 -4.19 11.90 17.25
N PHE A 172 -4.28 13.23 17.32
CA PHE A 172 -5.29 14.03 16.62
C PHE A 172 -4.62 15.10 15.74
N PRO A 173 -4.02 14.73 14.61
CA PRO A 173 -3.33 15.68 13.72
C PRO A 173 -4.25 16.75 13.13
N LEU A 174 -5.57 16.52 13.17
CA LEU A 174 -6.60 17.41 12.65
C LEU A 174 -7.32 18.20 13.75
N GLU A 175 -6.94 18.02 15.01
CA GLU A 175 -7.53 18.78 16.12
C GLU A 175 -7.18 20.26 15.98
N GLY A 176 -8.19 21.13 16.00
CA GLY A 176 -8.01 22.55 15.78
C GLY A 176 -7.75 22.97 14.33
N TYR A 177 -7.86 22.05 13.36
CA TYR A 177 -7.73 22.42 11.93
C TYR A 177 -8.75 23.51 11.56
N PRO A 178 -8.29 24.67 11.05
CA PRO A 178 -9.15 25.85 10.88
C PRO A 178 -10.02 25.77 9.63
N ASP A 179 -11.25 26.30 9.70
CA ASP A 179 -12.08 26.52 8.52
C ASP A 179 -11.66 27.83 7.82
N LEU A 180 -11.08 27.72 6.62
CA LEU A 180 -10.66 28.85 5.80
C LEU A 180 -11.82 29.78 5.43
N TRP A 181 -13.01 29.22 5.17
CA TRP A 181 -14.16 30.01 4.77
C TRP A 181 -14.67 30.87 5.93
N GLU A 182 -14.72 30.31 7.13
CA GLU A 182 -15.07 31.08 8.32
C GLU A 182 -14.03 32.16 8.62
N LYS A 183 -12.73 31.86 8.43
CA LYS A 183 -11.67 32.86 8.55
C LYS A 183 -11.86 34.02 7.56
N LEU A 184 -12.13 33.72 6.28
CA LEU A 184 -12.38 34.73 5.26
C LEU A 184 -13.66 35.54 5.51
N LYS A 185 -14.72 34.91 6.01
CA LYS A 185 -15.98 35.60 6.38
C LYS A 185 -15.79 36.52 7.58
N ALA A 186 -14.92 36.16 8.52
CA ALA A 186 -14.63 36.92 9.72
C ALA A 186 -13.66 38.09 9.50
N GLU A 187 -13.06 38.23 8.30
CA GLU A 187 -12.15 39.34 8.00
C GLU A 187 -12.86 40.70 8.11
N PRO A 188 -12.27 41.70 8.83
CA PRO A 188 -12.89 43.01 9.01
C PRO A 188 -13.10 43.79 7.72
N ASP A 189 -12.18 43.65 6.75
CA ASP A 189 -12.35 44.21 5.41
C ASP A 189 -13.00 43.16 4.50
N PHE A 190 -14.31 43.35 4.23
CA PHE A 190 -15.08 42.44 3.37
C PHE A 190 -14.46 42.27 1.97
N ARG A 191 -13.67 43.23 1.48
CA ARG A 191 -12.99 43.14 0.19
C ARG A 191 -11.90 42.07 0.21
N VAL A 192 -11.21 41.90 1.34
CA VAL A 192 -10.19 40.86 1.56
C VAL A 192 -10.85 39.49 1.53
N GLY A 193 -11.92 39.31 2.33
CA GLY A 193 -12.70 38.07 2.35
C GLY A 193 -13.23 37.70 0.97
N ASN A 194 -13.78 38.67 0.24
CA ASN A 194 -14.27 38.47 -1.12
C ASN A 194 -13.16 38.15 -2.13
N ALA A 195 -12.01 38.83 -2.07
CA ALA A 195 -10.87 38.55 -2.93
C ALA A 195 -10.34 37.12 -2.69
N GLY A 196 -10.16 36.73 -1.43
CA GLY A 196 -9.79 35.36 -1.06
C GLY A 196 -10.79 34.33 -1.58
N ALA A 197 -12.08 34.51 -1.28
CA ALA A 197 -13.16 33.62 -1.74
C ALA A 197 -13.24 33.50 -3.27
N MET A 198 -13.09 34.61 -3.99
CA MET A 198 -13.07 34.59 -5.46
C MET A 198 -11.90 33.79 -6.02
N THR A 199 -10.73 33.84 -5.38
CA THR A 199 -9.55 33.11 -5.85
C THR A 199 -9.57 31.62 -5.51
N LEU A 200 -10.27 31.23 -4.45
CA LEU A 200 -10.49 29.83 -4.07
C LEU A 200 -11.51 29.09 -4.94
N THR A 201 -12.33 29.81 -5.70
CA THR A 201 -13.39 29.27 -6.57
C THR A 201 -12.99 29.36 -8.05
N GLN A 202 -13.96 29.13 -8.94
CA GLN A 202 -13.80 29.11 -10.39
C GLN A 202 -13.06 30.31 -10.96
N ARG A 203 -13.19 31.52 -10.39
CA ARG A 203 -12.51 32.74 -10.90
C ARG A 203 -11.00 32.74 -10.68
N GLY A 204 -10.50 32.09 -9.62
CA GLY A 204 -9.05 31.89 -9.40
C GLY A 204 -8.53 30.54 -9.87
N GLY A 205 -9.41 29.67 -10.39
CA GLY A 205 -9.08 28.32 -10.82
C GLY A 205 -9.03 27.29 -9.69
N GLY A 206 -9.53 27.62 -8.49
CA GLY A 206 -9.55 26.68 -7.36
C GLY A 206 -10.47 25.49 -7.59
N ASP A 207 -11.69 25.71 -8.09
CA ASP A 207 -12.61 24.61 -8.43
C ASP A 207 -12.04 23.71 -9.54
N GLN A 208 -11.39 24.31 -10.54
CA GLN A 208 -10.74 23.55 -11.60
C GLN A 208 -9.53 22.74 -11.09
N ALA A 209 -8.75 23.30 -10.16
CA ALA A 209 -7.64 22.58 -9.52
C ALA A 209 -8.16 21.41 -8.68
N TRP A 210 -9.26 21.61 -7.96
CA TRP A 210 -9.95 20.56 -7.23
C TRP A 210 -10.45 19.44 -8.14
N GLU A 211 -11.19 19.78 -9.20
CA GLU A 211 -11.69 18.81 -10.17
C GLU A 211 -10.57 17.99 -10.79
N ARG A 212 -9.47 18.64 -11.19
CA ARG A 212 -8.29 17.94 -11.71
C ARG A 212 -7.64 17.03 -10.67
N TRP A 213 -7.52 17.48 -9.42
CA TRP A 213 -6.92 16.66 -8.37
C TRP A 213 -7.77 15.45 -8.01
N MET A 214 -9.10 15.65 -7.94
CA MET A 214 -10.08 14.58 -7.72
C MET A 214 -10.12 13.59 -8.87
N ALA A 215 -9.93 14.07 -10.10
CA ALA A 215 -9.95 13.25 -11.30
C ALA A 215 -8.85 12.19 -11.36
N THR A 216 -7.94 12.19 -10.38
CA THR A 216 -6.78 11.31 -10.39
C THR A 216 -6.58 10.52 -9.10
N ARG A 217 -7.55 10.58 -8.16
CA ARG A 217 -7.41 9.92 -6.87
C ARG A 217 -7.74 8.43 -6.95
N PRO A 218 -6.91 7.55 -6.35
CA PRO A 218 -7.14 6.13 -6.40
C PRO A 218 -8.10 5.60 -5.31
N TRP A 219 -9.04 6.42 -4.83
CA TRP A 219 -9.83 6.09 -3.64
C TRP A 219 -11.18 6.82 -3.61
N SER A 220 -12.11 6.32 -2.80
CA SER A 220 -13.49 6.79 -2.72
C SER A 220 -13.62 8.09 -1.94
N THR A 221 -14.28 9.04 -2.57
CA THR A 221 -14.57 10.37 -2.01
C THR A 221 -15.55 10.31 -0.83
N LEU A 222 -16.31 9.22 -0.73
CA LEU A 222 -17.30 9.00 0.32
C LEU A 222 -16.70 8.36 1.58
N LYS A 223 -15.57 7.67 1.45
CA LYS A 223 -14.95 6.95 2.56
C LYS A 223 -13.78 7.69 3.19
N ALA A 224 -12.85 8.18 2.37
CA ALA A 224 -11.71 8.95 2.85
C ALA A 224 -12.03 10.46 2.95
N ARG A 225 -13.13 10.81 3.62
CA ARG A 225 -13.72 12.17 3.59
C ARG A 225 -12.79 13.24 4.16
N HIS A 226 -11.99 12.90 5.16
CA HIS A 226 -11.00 13.84 5.71
C HIS A 226 -9.90 14.15 4.69
N LEU A 227 -9.43 13.14 3.94
CA LEU A 227 -8.45 13.31 2.87
C LEU A 227 -9.01 14.12 1.70
N VAL A 228 -10.28 13.91 1.33
CA VAL A 228 -11.00 14.75 0.35
C VAL A 228 -10.93 16.21 0.80
N THR A 229 -11.33 16.50 2.03
CA THR A 229 -11.43 17.88 2.50
C THR A 229 -10.05 18.53 2.56
N LEU A 230 -9.07 17.87 3.19
CA LEU A 230 -7.73 18.41 3.35
C LEU A 230 -7.00 18.59 2.01
N GLY A 231 -7.06 17.59 1.14
CA GLY A 231 -6.51 17.70 -0.22
C GLY A 231 -7.20 18.80 -1.03
N GLY A 232 -8.49 19.02 -0.78
CA GLY A 232 -9.28 20.06 -1.43
C GLY A 232 -8.94 21.47 -1.01
N ASP A 233 -8.67 21.66 0.27
CA ASP A 233 -8.14 22.91 0.78
C ASP A 233 -6.75 23.16 0.22
N LEU A 234 -5.88 22.13 0.20
CA LEU A 234 -4.52 22.22 -0.31
C LEU A 234 -4.48 22.72 -1.75
N VAL A 235 -5.16 22.03 -2.67
CA VAL A 235 -5.09 22.38 -4.10
C VAL A 235 -5.79 23.69 -4.43
N ARG A 236 -6.89 24.01 -3.74
CA ARG A 236 -7.57 25.31 -3.89
C ARG A 236 -6.69 26.44 -3.39
N CYS A 237 -6.05 26.30 -2.24
CA CYS A 237 -5.15 27.32 -1.70
C CYS A 237 -3.90 27.49 -2.56
N GLN A 238 -3.32 26.41 -3.11
CA GLN A 238 -2.22 26.51 -4.07
C GLN A 238 -2.63 27.22 -5.36
N ALA A 239 -3.85 26.99 -5.87
CA ALA A 239 -4.39 27.72 -7.01
C ALA A 239 -4.64 29.21 -6.67
N ALA A 240 -5.26 29.49 -5.52
CA ALA A 240 -5.53 30.84 -5.04
C ALA A 240 -4.23 31.64 -4.85
N ARG A 241 -3.20 31.06 -4.23
CA ARG A 241 -1.87 31.68 -4.09
C ARG A 241 -1.29 32.10 -5.43
N ARG A 242 -1.37 31.23 -6.45
CA ARG A 242 -0.91 31.55 -7.81
C ARG A 242 -1.74 32.66 -8.45
N ALA A 243 -3.06 32.67 -8.23
CA ALA A 243 -3.94 33.70 -8.76
C ALA A 243 -3.68 35.07 -8.10
N LEU A 244 -3.58 35.12 -6.78
CA LEU A 244 -3.27 36.32 -6.01
C LEU A 244 -1.89 36.88 -6.38
N GLY A 245 -0.87 36.02 -6.53
CA GLY A 245 0.45 36.46 -7.01
C GLY A 245 0.38 37.17 -8.36
N ARG A 246 -0.34 36.61 -9.34
CA ARG A 246 -0.53 37.26 -10.65
C ARG A 246 -1.27 38.60 -10.55
N LEU A 247 -2.26 38.71 -9.67
CA LEU A 247 -3.00 39.96 -9.46
C LEU A 247 -2.13 41.02 -8.78
N LEU A 248 -1.28 40.62 -7.84
CA LEU A 248 -0.32 41.49 -7.17
C LEU A 248 0.74 42.02 -8.14
N ASP A 249 1.24 41.19 -9.05
CA ASP A 249 2.18 41.60 -10.09
C ASP A 249 1.59 42.64 -11.06
N GLN A 250 0.27 42.63 -11.23
CA GLN A 250 -0.48 43.56 -12.09
C GLN A 250 -0.96 44.83 -11.37
N ALA A 251 -0.93 44.85 -10.03
CA ALA A 251 -1.43 45.95 -9.22
C ALA A 251 -0.36 47.05 -9.05
N PRO A 252 -0.61 48.30 -9.50
CA PRO A 252 0.35 49.40 -9.35
C PRO A 252 0.74 49.67 -7.89
N PRO A 253 1.98 50.11 -7.62
CA PRO A 253 2.35 50.58 -6.28
C PRO A 253 1.47 51.77 -5.86
N GLY A 254 0.85 51.70 -4.68
CA GLY A 254 -0.02 52.75 -4.14
C GLY A 254 -1.51 52.58 -4.43
N ASP A 255 -1.92 51.53 -5.15
CA ASP A 255 -3.33 51.16 -5.29
C ASP A 255 -3.87 50.60 -3.96
N GLU A 256 -4.97 51.15 -3.43
CA GLU A 256 -5.63 50.65 -2.22
C GLU A 256 -6.05 49.18 -2.36
N PHE A 257 -6.36 48.73 -3.59
CA PHE A 257 -6.70 47.34 -3.86
C PHE A 257 -5.50 46.39 -3.70
N ARG A 258 -4.27 46.90 -3.83
CA ARG A 258 -3.06 46.10 -3.61
C ARG A 258 -2.98 45.60 -2.17
N GLY A 259 -3.29 46.45 -1.18
CA GLY A 259 -3.31 46.04 0.24
C GLY A 259 -4.36 44.98 0.53
N VAL A 260 -5.50 45.01 -0.18
CA VAL A 260 -6.53 43.96 -0.09
C VAL A 260 -6.00 42.62 -0.60
N LEU A 261 -5.30 42.62 -1.74
CA LEU A 261 -4.71 41.42 -2.33
C LEU A 261 -3.57 40.86 -1.49
N GLU A 262 -2.73 41.72 -0.90
CA GLU A 262 -1.63 41.32 0.00
C GLU A 262 -2.19 40.61 1.24
N ARG A 263 -3.19 41.20 1.90
CA ARG A 263 -3.83 40.57 3.06
C ARG A 263 -4.53 39.25 2.72
N ALA A 264 -5.20 39.19 1.56
CA ALA A 264 -5.82 37.93 1.11
C ALA A 264 -4.75 36.84 0.85
N ALA A 265 -3.61 37.21 0.27
CA ALA A 265 -2.49 36.29 0.04
C ALA A 265 -1.88 35.78 1.35
N GLU A 266 -1.73 36.65 2.36
CA GLU A 266 -1.30 36.27 3.70
C GLU A 266 -2.23 35.21 4.32
N ILE A 267 -3.56 35.43 4.28
CA ILE A 267 -4.53 34.48 4.85
C ILE A 267 -4.44 33.11 4.18
N ILE A 268 -4.31 33.08 2.84
CA ILE A 268 -4.14 31.83 2.08
C ILE A 268 -2.82 31.15 2.43
N GLN A 269 -1.72 31.91 2.56
CA GLN A 269 -0.42 31.37 2.91
C GLN A 269 -0.39 30.82 4.34
N GLU A 270 -0.96 31.55 5.31
CA GLU A 270 -1.15 31.08 6.68
C GLU A 270 -1.97 29.78 6.71
N HIS A 271 -2.98 29.64 5.85
CA HIS A 271 -3.76 28.40 5.78
C HIS A 271 -2.96 27.24 5.14
N LEU A 272 -2.16 27.49 4.11
CA LEU A 272 -1.24 26.48 3.56
C LEU A 272 -0.25 25.95 4.60
N GLU A 273 0.26 26.82 5.48
CA GLU A 273 1.12 26.42 6.60
C GLU A 273 0.39 25.53 7.61
N ARG A 274 -0.90 25.81 7.88
CA ARG A 274 -1.73 24.95 8.73
C ARG A 274 -1.99 23.59 8.11
N ILE A 275 -2.19 23.53 6.79
CA ILE A 275 -2.31 22.27 6.06
C ILE A 275 -1.01 21.47 6.16
N ALA A 276 0.15 22.11 5.95
CA ALA A 276 1.44 21.44 6.05
C ALA A 276 1.65 20.82 7.45
N LEU A 277 1.37 21.57 8.52
CA LEU A 277 1.45 21.06 9.90
C LEU A 277 0.51 19.88 10.16
N ALA A 278 -0.72 19.94 9.63
CA ALA A 278 -1.67 18.84 9.76
C ALA A 278 -1.16 17.57 9.04
N VAL A 279 -0.65 17.72 7.82
CA VAL A 279 -0.09 16.63 7.00
C VAL A 279 1.16 16.03 7.63
N GLU A 280 2.04 16.84 8.23
CA GLU A 280 3.23 16.36 8.96
C GLU A 280 2.86 15.47 10.17
N GLY A 281 1.69 15.67 10.76
CA GLY A 281 1.17 14.84 11.86
C GLY A 281 0.44 13.57 11.42
N MET A 282 0.26 13.33 10.11
CA MET A 282 -0.47 12.18 9.59
C MET A 282 0.43 10.95 9.39
N SER A 283 -0.20 9.80 9.13
CA SER A 283 0.51 8.58 8.75
C SER A 283 1.18 8.71 7.38
N ALA A 284 2.21 7.92 7.11
CA ALA A 284 2.88 7.93 5.81
C ALA A 284 1.92 7.58 4.66
N ILE A 285 0.96 6.69 4.91
CA ILE A 285 -0.06 6.32 3.90
C ILE A 285 -1.05 7.46 3.66
N GLU A 286 -1.50 8.17 4.71
CA GLU A 286 -2.36 9.35 4.54
C GLU A 286 -1.65 10.43 3.70
N TYR A 287 -0.35 10.66 3.93
CA TYR A 287 0.47 11.55 3.11
C TYR A 287 0.53 11.10 1.64
N GLU A 288 0.84 9.82 1.39
CA GLU A 288 0.92 9.25 0.04
C GLU A 288 -0.41 9.36 -0.73
N LEU A 289 -1.54 9.30 -0.03
CA LEU A 289 -2.87 9.46 -0.64
C LEU A 289 -3.17 10.93 -1.00
N LEU A 290 -2.60 11.89 -0.27
CA LEU A 290 -2.80 13.34 -0.47
C LEU A 290 -1.89 13.93 -1.54
N ARG A 291 -0.66 13.44 -1.66
CA ARG A 291 0.34 14.06 -2.54
C ARG A 291 -0.10 14.13 -3.99
N GLU A 292 0.45 15.10 -4.72
CA GLU A 292 0.28 15.12 -6.17
C GLU A 292 1.01 13.92 -6.80
N ARG A 293 0.36 13.31 -7.78
CA ARG A 293 0.85 12.11 -8.45
C ARG A 293 1.08 12.43 -9.92
N SER A 294 2.12 11.83 -10.48
CA SER A 294 2.47 12.01 -11.89
C SER A 294 1.46 11.29 -12.80
N LYS A 295 1.46 11.63 -14.10
CA LYS A 295 0.64 10.92 -15.09
C LYS A 295 0.99 9.44 -15.19
N ASP A 296 2.27 9.10 -15.01
CA ASP A 296 2.75 7.72 -15.05
C ASP A 296 2.24 6.95 -13.84
N GLU A 297 2.30 7.53 -12.64
CA GLU A 297 1.74 6.90 -11.44
C GLU A 297 0.24 6.65 -11.55
N HIS A 298 -0.53 7.59 -12.11
CA HIS A 298 -1.98 7.37 -12.33
C HIS A 298 -2.24 6.24 -13.33
N PHE A 299 -1.48 6.19 -14.42
CA PHE A 299 -1.57 5.12 -15.39
C PHE A 299 -1.25 3.76 -14.74
N GLN A 300 -0.16 3.70 -13.96
CA GLN A 300 0.26 2.50 -13.23
C GLN A 300 -0.81 2.04 -12.24
N ASP A 301 -1.37 2.94 -11.44
CA ASP A 301 -2.45 2.65 -10.49
C ASP A 301 -3.68 2.05 -11.19
N GLY A 302 -4.08 2.64 -12.31
CA GLY A 302 -5.21 2.15 -13.11
C GLY A 302 -4.95 0.78 -13.73
N CYS A 303 -3.73 0.53 -14.21
CA CYS A 303 -3.32 -0.79 -14.71
C CYS A 303 -3.33 -1.84 -13.61
N LEU A 304 -2.78 -1.55 -12.43
CA LEU A 304 -2.79 -2.47 -11.30
C LEU A 304 -4.21 -2.74 -10.80
N ALA A 305 -5.06 -1.72 -10.70
CA ALA A 305 -6.46 -1.93 -10.32
C ALA A 305 -7.20 -2.85 -11.31
N THR A 306 -7.01 -2.68 -12.62
CA THR A 306 -7.58 -3.59 -13.62
C THR A 306 -6.99 -4.99 -13.52
N PHE A 307 -5.67 -5.10 -13.37
CA PHE A 307 -4.99 -6.39 -13.25
C PHE A 307 -5.50 -7.17 -12.03
N GLN A 308 -5.69 -6.49 -10.91
CA GLN A 308 -6.24 -7.11 -9.70
C GLN A 308 -7.69 -7.56 -9.87
N LYS A 309 -8.55 -6.72 -10.46
CA LYS A 309 -9.92 -7.13 -10.79
C LYS A 309 -9.92 -8.37 -11.69
N HIS A 310 -8.95 -8.47 -12.60
CA HIS A 310 -8.78 -9.62 -13.47
C HIS A 310 -8.32 -10.86 -12.68
N LEU A 311 -7.34 -10.75 -11.78
CA LEU A 311 -6.88 -11.84 -10.92
C LEU A 311 -8.01 -12.38 -10.03
N LEU A 312 -8.83 -11.51 -9.43
CA LEU A 312 -9.94 -11.89 -8.55
C LEU A 312 -11.11 -12.57 -9.28
N LYS A 313 -11.27 -12.32 -10.59
CA LYS A 313 -12.31 -12.98 -11.41
C LYS A 313 -11.97 -14.41 -11.77
N GLN A 314 -10.69 -14.77 -11.75
CA GLN A 314 -10.24 -16.11 -12.11
C GLN A 314 -10.01 -16.91 -10.83
N TYR A 315 -10.69 -18.05 -10.70
CA TYR A 315 -10.40 -18.99 -9.62
C TYR A 315 -8.95 -19.47 -9.78
N GLN A 316 -8.05 -18.99 -8.91
CA GLN A 316 -6.71 -19.53 -8.82
C GLN A 316 -6.83 -20.89 -8.15
N ILE A 317 -6.71 -21.96 -8.94
CA ILE A 317 -6.67 -23.32 -8.42
C ILE A 317 -5.26 -23.52 -7.85
N PHE A 318 -5.15 -23.46 -6.53
CA PHE A 318 -3.93 -23.84 -5.82
C PHE A 318 -3.79 -25.36 -5.88
N SER A 319 -3.01 -25.83 -6.83
CA SER A 319 -2.56 -27.21 -6.89
C SER A 319 -1.22 -27.36 -6.16
N PRO A 320 -0.92 -28.51 -5.52
CA PRO A 320 0.47 -28.88 -5.24
C PRO A 320 1.31 -28.69 -6.50
N PHE A 321 2.59 -28.30 -6.34
CA PHE A 321 3.52 -28.01 -7.43
C PHE A 321 3.45 -29.11 -8.50
N LEU A 322 2.77 -28.82 -9.62
CA LEU A 322 2.52 -29.81 -10.68
C LEU A 322 3.78 -30.06 -11.51
N GLU A 323 4.69 -29.09 -11.54
CA GLU A 323 5.90 -29.10 -12.34
C GLU A 323 7.11 -28.66 -11.51
N HIS A 324 8.23 -29.37 -11.67
CA HIS A 324 9.54 -28.94 -11.20
C HIS A 324 10.13 -27.92 -12.19
N ALA A 325 9.63 -26.69 -12.12
CA ALA A 325 9.97 -25.63 -13.07
C ALA A 325 10.32 -24.31 -12.36
N THR A 326 11.25 -23.57 -12.96
CA THR A 326 11.51 -22.18 -12.57
C THR A 326 10.49 -21.27 -13.25
N THR A 327 9.58 -20.69 -12.48
CA THR A 327 8.42 -19.94 -12.99
C THR A 327 8.20 -18.66 -12.20
N HIS A 328 7.63 -17.66 -12.88
CA HIS A 328 7.17 -16.42 -12.26
C HIS A 328 5.65 -16.35 -12.28
N GLY A 329 5.06 -15.44 -11.49
CA GLY A 329 3.62 -15.35 -11.33
C GLY A 329 3.22 -14.50 -10.13
N THR A 330 1.97 -14.69 -9.68
CA THR A 330 1.44 -13.99 -8.51
C THR A 330 0.97 -14.99 -7.44
N TRP A 331 0.56 -14.55 -6.26
CA TRP A 331 -0.21 -15.32 -5.27
C TRP A 331 -1.27 -14.38 -4.71
N GLY A 332 -2.52 -14.57 -5.14
CA GLY A 332 -3.52 -13.51 -5.02
C GLY A 332 -3.00 -12.20 -5.65
N PRO A 333 -2.93 -11.09 -4.90
CA PRO A 333 -2.41 -9.82 -5.39
C PRO A 333 -0.89 -9.62 -5.22
N LEU A 334 -0.10 -10.64 -4.86
CA LEU A 334 1.35 -10.52 -4.62
C LEU A 334 2.18 -11.11 -5.75
N PRO A 335 3.37 -10.59 -6.09
CA PRO A 335 4.31 -11.31 -6.94
C PRO A 335 4.89 -12.51 -6.19
N TRP A 336 4.94 -13.68 -6.85
CA TRP A 336 5.38 -14.94 -6.26
C TRP A 336 6.04 -15.85 -7.30
N TRP A 337 7.29 -16.24 -7.06
CA TRP A 337 8.10 -17.00 -8.01
C TRP A 337 8.56 -18.34 -7.43
N SER A 338 9.00 -19.22 -8.31
CA SER A 338 9.52 -20.55 -7.97
C SER A 338 10.84 -20.80 -8.68
N ILE A 339 11.80 -21.43 -8.00
CA ILE A 339 13.09 -21.88 -8.54
C ILE A 339 13.18 -23.39 -8.36
N ALA A 340 13.33 -24.09 -9.48
CA ALA A 340 13.59 -25.52 -9.49
C ALA A 340 15.08 -25.79 -9.18
N LEU A 341 15.33 -26.61 -8.16
CA LEU A 341 16.64 -27.08 -7.73
C LEU A 341 16.92 -28.45 -8.35
N HIS A 342 17.99 -28.56 -9.12
CA HIS A 342 18.29 -29.72 -9.95
C HIS A 342 19.25 -30.71 -9.28
N ASP A 343 20.04 -30.27 -8.29
CA ASP A 343 20.97 -31.14 -7.59
C ASP A 343 21.11 -30.80 -6.09
N GLU A 344 21.79 -31.70 -5.38
CA GLU A 344 22.04 -31.57 -3.94
C GLU A 344 22.86 -30.31 -3.59
N ARG A 345 23.66 -29.80 -4.53
CA ARG A 345 24.47 -28.61 -4.33
C ARG A 345 23.62 -27.35 -4.38
N GLU A 346 22.70 -27.25 -5.34
CA GLU A 346 21.70 -26.19 -5.42
C GLU A 346 20.75 -26.21 -4.23
N ARG A 347 20.37 -27.42 -3.77
CA ARG A 347 19.60 -27.58 -2.53
C ARG A 347 20.33 -27.02 -1.31
N GLN A 348 21.59 -27.41 -1.11
CA GLN A 348 22.40 -26.90 0.01
C GLN A 348 22.57 -25.38 -0.07
N ALA A 349 22.79 -24.83 -1.26
CA ALA A 349 22.85 -23.38 -1.47
C ALA A 349 21.53 -22.68 -1.11
N ALA A 350 20.39 -23.25 -1.51
CA ALA A 350 19.07 -22.72 -1.14
C ALA A 350 18.82 -22.77 0.37
N GLU A 351 19.17 -23.87 1.04
CA GLU A 351 19.08 -24.00 2.50
C GLU A 351 19.97 -22.96 3.21
N GLU A 352 21.20 -22.72 2.74
CA GLU A 352 22.07 -21.67 3.26
C GLU A 352 21.49 -20.26 3.03
N LEU A 353 20.88 -20.01 1.86
CA LEU A 353 20.23 -18.73 1.53
C LEU A 353 19.02 -18.45 2.44
N LEU A 354 18.20 -19.47 2.70
CA LEU A 354 17.05 -19.38 3.61
C LEU A 354 17.48 -19.01 5.03
N VAL A 355 18.65 -19.46 5.48
CA VAL A 355 19.20 -19.12 6.80
C VAL A 355 19.86 -17.73 6.83
N ARG A 356 20.64 -17.39 5.79
CA ARG A 356 21.41 -16.13 5.75
C ARG A 356 20.56 -14.92 5.37
N GLY A 357 19.45 -15.13 4.65
CA GLY A 357 18.52 -14.08 4.25
C GLY A 357 19.08 -13.10 3.23
N GLY A 358 19.52 -13.58 2.05
CA GLY A 358 20.02 -12.66 1.02
C GLY A 358 20.31 -13.29 -0.34
N MET A 359 19.49 -12.91 -1.33
CA MET A 359 19.71 -13.20 -2.74
C MET A 359 19.84 -11.88 -3.52
N GLN A 360 20.72 -11.81 -4.51
CA GLN A 360 20.85 -10.64 -5.37
C GLN A 360 19.98 -10.80 -6.61
N ILE A 361 19.12 -9.81 -6.85
CA ILE A 361 18.39 -9.70 -8.11
C ILE A 361 19.19 -8.80 -9.04
N SER A 362 19.30 -9.20 -10.30
CA SER A 362 19.90 -8.40 -11.36
C SER A 362 18.97 -8.40 -12.56
N ILE A 363 18.84 -7.23 -13.20
CA ILE A 363 18.02 -7.07 -14.39
C ILE A 363 18.96 -7.03 -15.59
N ASN A 364 18.80 -7.98 -16.50
CA ASN A 364 19.46 -7.99 -17.79
C ASN A 364 18.45 -7.59 -18.86
N ALA A 365 18.14 -6.30 -18.93
CA ALA A 365 17.32 -5.73 -20.00
C ALA A 365 18.18 -5.54 -21.25
N LYS A 366 17.86 -6.20 -22.36
CA LYS A 366 18.64 -6.07 -23.61
C LYS A 366 18.43 -4.74 -24.33
N ASN A 367 17.37 -3.99 -24.00
CA ASN A 367 17.09 -2.57 -24.33
C ASN A 367 15.61 -2.31 -23.98
N HIS A 368 15.19 -1.04 -23.85
CA HIS A 368 13.77 -0.67 -23.65
C HIS A 368 12.85 -1.10 -24.81
N ASP A 369 13.40 -1.34 -26.01
CA ASP A 369 12.67 -1.82 -27.18
C ASP A 369 12.64 -3.35 -27.32
N ALA A 370 13.30 -4.08 -26.43
CA ALA A 370 13.25 -5.55 -26.46
C ALA A 370 11.83 -6.02 -26.12
N ASP A 371 11.34 -7.03 -26.84
CA ASP A 371 10.07 -7.70 -26.51
C ASP A 371 10.21 -8.65 -25.30
N GLU A 372 11.43 -8.89 -24.83
CA GLU A 372 11.71 -9.82 -23.73
C GLU A 372 12.59 -9.14 -22.68
N LEU A 373 12.21 -9.29 -21.41
CA LEU A 373 13.00 -8.88 -20.24
C LEU A 373 13.44 -10.13 -19.47
N VAL A 374 14.73 -10.20 -19.11
CA VAL A 374 15.26 -11.30 -18.29
C VAL A 374 15.70 -10.76 -16.94
N ILE A 375 15.08 -11.27 -15.87
CA ILE A 375 15.51 -11.04 -14.48
C ILE A 375 16.31 -12.26 -14.04
N THR A 376 17.48 -12.02 -13.46
CA THR A 376 18.36 -13.07 -12.94
C THR A 376 18.48 -12.94 -11.43
N CYS A 377 18.09 -13.97 -10.70
CA CYS A 377 18.32 -14.08 -9.27
C CYS A 377 19.57 -14.93 -9.04
N GLN A 378 20.51 -14.43 -8.24
CA GLN A 378 21.79 -15.11 -7.99
C GLN A 378 22.24 -14.96 -6.54
N GLU A 379 22.96 -15.96 -6.04
CA GLU A 379 23.63 -15.89 -4.74
C GLU A 379 24.73 -14.80 -4.73
N PRO A 380 24.83 -13.95 -3.68
CA PRO A 380 25.89 -12.96 -3.59
C PRO A 380 27.28 -13.59 -3.40
N GLY A 381 28.19 -13.34 -4.35
CA GLY A 381 29.63 -13.34 -4.10
C GLY A 381 30.45 -14.61 -4.33
N LEU A 382 29.96 -15.69 -4.95
CA LEU A 382 30.78 -16.90 -5.18
C LEU A 382 30.58 -17.63 -6.52
N GLY A 383 31.64 -18.35 -6.91
CA GLY A 383 31.86 -19.09 -8.16
C GLY A 383 31.02 -20.37 -8.33
N PRO A 384 31.60 -21.52 -8.76
CA PRO A 384 30.89 -22.55 -9.55
C PRO A 384 29.79 -23.36 -8.84
N SER A 385 29.36 -22.98 -7.64
CA SER A 385 28.16 -23.53 -6.97
C SER A 385 26.89 -22.73 -7.24
N GLY A 386 27.05 -21.46 -7.67
CA GLY A 386 26.06 -20.42 -7.41
C GLY A 386 24.69 -20.72 -7.98
N LEU A 387 23.69 -20.79 -7.10
CA LEU A 387 22.29 -20.86 -7.49
C LEU A 387 21.94 -19.62 -8.32
N ALA A 388 21.55 -19.85 -9.58
CA ALA A 388 21.23 -18.80 -10.53
C ALA A 388 19.96 -19.15 -11.30
N ALA A 389 18.89 -18.39 -11.05
CA ALA A 389 17.62 -18.56 -11.73
C ALA A 389 17.38 -17.41 -12.71
N ARG A 390 16.74 -17.73 -13.84
CA ARG A 390 16.39 -16.76 -14.88
C ARG A 390 14.89 -16.77 -15.13
N PHE A 391 14.28 -15.61 -15.01
CA PHE A 391 12.87 -15.38 -15.28
C PHE A 391 12.73 -14.53 -16.54
N CYS A 392 12.02 -15.06 -17.54
CA CYS A 392 11.79 -14.39 -18.81
C CYS A 392 10.38 -13.79 -18.85
N PHE A 393 10.28 -12.50 -19.12
CA PHE A 393 9.01 -11.79 -19.25
C PHE A 393 8.79 -11.36 -20.70
N ASP A 394 7.67 -11.75 -21.29
CA ASP A 394 7.23 -11.28 -22.60
C ASP A 394 6.54 -9.91 -22.44
N LEU A 395 7.18 -8.84 -22.92
CA LEU A 395 6.66 -7.47 -22.88
C LEU A 395 5.57 -7.22 -23.95
N ARG A 396 5.18 -8.24 -24.70
CA ARG A 396 3.96 -8.26 -25.52
C ARG A 396 2.76 -8.86 -24.80
N ASP A 397 2.99 -9.54 -23.68
CA ASP A 397 1.94 -10.07 -22.82
C ASP A 397 1.57 -9.03 -21.75
N ALA A 398 0.28 -8.70 -21.69
CA ALA A 398 -0.23 -7.71 -20.74
C ALA A 398 -0.15 -8.18 -19.28
N VAL A 399 -0.25 -9.48 -19.03
CA VAL A 399 -0.12 -10.09 -17.70
C VAL A 399 1.31 -9.98 -17.22
N HIS A 400 2.30 -10.33 -18.06
CA HIS A 400 3.72 -10.21 -17.69
C HIS A 400 4.10 -8.74 -17.41
N ALA A 401 3.62 -7.81 -18.24
CA ALA A 401 3.87 -6.38 -18.01
C ALA A 401 3.20 -5.87 -16.72
N CYS A 402 2.00 -6.36 -16.38
CA CYS A 402 1.35 -6.03 -15.11
C CYS A 402 2.04 -6.67 -13.90
N GLU A 403 2.54 -7.90 -14.01
CA GLU A 403 3.33 -8.55 -12.96
C GLU A 403 4.62 -7.77 -12.68
N LEU A 404 5.33 -7.32 -13.73
CA LEU A 404 6.51 -6.47 -13.57
C LEU A 404 6.17 -5.14 -12.88
N LEU A 405 5.03 -4.55 -13.20
CA LEU A 405 4.57 -3.34 -12.54
C LEU A 405 4.23 -3.60 -11.06
N LEU A 406 3.58 -4.72 -10.76
CA LEU A 406 3.25 -5.14 -9.40
C LEU A 406 4.52 -5.33 -8.57
N LEU A 407 5.49 -6.05 -9.14
CA LEU A 407 6.83 -6.27 -8.62
C LEU A 407 7.54 -4.94 -8.32
N ALA A 408 7.50 -4.00 -9.27
CA ALA A 408 8.08 -2.67 -9.13
C ALA A 408 7.46 -1.86 -7.98
N ARG A 409 6.13 -1.95 -7.81
CA ARG A 409 5.41 -1.21 -6.76
C ARG A 409 5.58 -1.84 -5.38
N ARG A 410 5.64 -3.16 -5.29
CA ARG A 410 5.86 -3.87 -4.02
C ARG A 410 7.34 -3.80 -3.59
N GLN A 411 8.26 -3.76 -4.54
CA GLN A 411 9.72 -3.78 -4.33
C GLN A 411 10.22 -5.03 -3.58
N SER A 412 9.41 -6.08 -3.51
CA SER A 412 9.77 -7.39 -2.96
C SER A 412 9.04 -8.51 -3.68
N VAL A 413 9.62 -9.71 -3.66
CA VAL A 413 9.03 -10.93 -4.22
C VAL A 413 9.37 -12.13 -3.35
N ALA A 414 8.36 -12.95 -3.07
CA ALA A 414 8.57 -14.23 -2.42
C ALA A 414 8.99 -15.28 -3.46
N VAL A 415 10.02 -16.07 -3.13
CA VAL A 415 10.59 -17.09 -4.01
C VAL A 415 10.60 -18.43 -3.31
N ASP A 416 9.86 -19.39 -3.87
CA ASP A 416 9.85 -20.79 -3.44
C ASP A 416 11.03 -21.55 -4.07
N PHE A 417 11.70 -22.38 -3.27
CA PHE A 417 12.74 -23.29 -3.75
C PHE A 417 12.21 -24.73 -3.80
N LEU A 418 12.23 -25.34 -4.98
CA LEU A 418 11.56 -26.61 -5.26
C LEU A 418 12.54 -27.72 -5.59
N THR A 419 12.34 -28.90 -5.02
CA THR A 419 13.05 -30.14 -5.37
C THR A 419 12.08 -31.13 -5.98
N GLU A 420 12.55 -31.99 -6.88
CA GLU A 420 11.77 -33.13 -7.40
C GLU A 420 12.30 -34.42 -6.78
N HIS A 421 11.38 -35.24 -6.27
CA HIS A 421 11.64 -36.62 -5.93
C HIS A 421 10.86 -37.51 -6.90
N ILE A 422 11.56 -38.43 -7.56
CA ILE A 422 10.95 -39.48 -8.37
C ILE A 422 11.08 -40.76 -7.57
N ASP A 423 9.95 -41.35 -7.20
CA ASP A 423 9.93 -42.57 -6.41
C ASP A 423 10.21 -43.83 -7.26
N GLU A 424 10.15 -45.01 -6.65
CA GLU A 424 10.40 -46.28 -7.34
C GLU A 424 9.34 -46.66 -8.39
N TRP A 425 8.22 -45.92 -8.44
CA TRP A 425 7.09 -46.12 -9.35
C TRP A 425 7.02 -45.08 -10.48
N ASP A 426 8.07 -44.25 -10.62
CA ASP A 426 8.12 -43.07 -11.50
C ASP A 426 7.07 -42.00 -11.13
N ASP A 427 6.51 -42.04 -9.91
CA ASP A 427 5.64 -40.98 -9.41
C ASP A 427 6.48 -39.79 -8.99
N ARG A 428 6.14 -38.63 -9.55
CA ARG A 428 6.86 -37.37 -9.33
C ARG A 428 6.22 -36.60 -8.19
N GLU A 429 7.02 -36.32 -7.17
CA GLU A 429 6.64 -35.48 -6.04
C GLU A 429 7.53 -34.24 -6.01
N VAL A 430 6.92 -33.08 -6.23
CA VAL A 430 7.62 -31.80 -6.14
C VAL A 430 7.47 -31.26 -4.71
N ASN A 431 8.61 -31.08 -4.05
CA ASN A 431 8.72 -30.73 -2.65
C ASN A 431 9.26 -29.31 -2.47
N LEU A 432 8.70 -28.56 -1.53
CA LEU A 432 9.12 -27.21 -1.16
C LEU A 432 10.19 -27.27 -0.07
N VAL A 433 11.37 -26.73 -0.36
CA VAL A 433 12.46 -26.60 0.62
C VAL A 433 12.18 -25.43 1.57
N GLY A 434 11.74 -24.29 1.02
CA GLY A 434 11.42 -23.09 1.77
C GLY A 434 11.10 -21.92 0.85
N THR A 435 10.70 -20.81 1.46
CA THR A 435 10.36 -19.57 0.75
C THR A 435 11.24 -18.44 1.28
N LEU A 436 11.78 -17.62 0.38
CA LEU A 436 12.57 -16.44 0.74
C LEU A 436 11.93 -15.18 0.15
N ASP A 437 11.68 -14.18 0.98
CA ASP A 437 11.30 -12.84 0.51
C ASP A 437 12.56 -12.06 0.10
N ILE A 438 12.60 -11.62 -1.16
CA ILE A 438 13.73 -10.90 -1.73
C ILE A 438 13.34 -9.45 -1.98
N SER A 439 14.08 -8.52 -1.38
CA SER A 439 13.93 -7.08 -1.61
C SER A 439 14.69 -6.63 -2.86
N MET A 440 14.05 -5.85 -3.74
CA MET A 440 14.65 -5.35 -5.00
C MET A 440 15.27 -3.95 -4.87
N GLY A 441 14.89 -3.18 -3.86
CA GLY A 441 15.36 -1.79 -3.67
C GLY A 441 14.73 -0.79 -4.66
N GLY A 442 14.80 0.50 -4.31
CA GLY A 442 14.08 1.56 -4.99
C GLY A 442 14.50 1.80 -6.45
N ASP A 443 15.81 1.78 -6.74
CA ASP A 443 16.32 2.03 -8.10
C ASP A 443 15.90 0.94 -9.09
N MET A 444 15.91 -0.32 -8.63
CA MET A 444 15.44 -1.46 -9.41
C MET A 444 13.93 -1.39 -9.62
N GLY A 445 13.18 -1.06 -8.56
CA GLY A 445 11.74 -0.83 -8.64
C GLY A 445 11.38 0.25 -9.66
N ALA A 446 12.08 1.40 -9.65
CA ALA A 446 11.87 2.47 -10.63
C ALA A 446 12.15 2.00 -12.07
N THR A 447 13.25 1.28 -12.28
CA THR A 447 13.61 0.71 -13.60
C THR A 447 12.52 -0.24 -14.13
N LEU A 448 12.00 -1.12 -13.26
CA LEU A 448 10.93 -2.04 -13.62
C LEU A 448 9.61 -1.32 -13.89
N ALA A 449 9.27 -0.30 -13.09
CA ALA A 449 8.07 0.51 -13.31
C ALA A 449 8.12 1.21 -14.67
N ASP A 450 9.28 1.75 -15.05
CA ASP A 450 9.48 2.39 -16.35
C ASP A 450 9.32 1.37 -17.49
N ILE A 451 10.00 0.23 -17.43
CA ILE A 451 9.91 -0.83 -18.47
C ILE A 451 8.45 -1.30 -18.62
N ALA A 452 7.79 -1.64 -17.51
CA ALA A 452 6.41 -2.11 -17.51
C ALA A 452 5.44 -1.05 -18.05
N THR A 453 5.61 0.22 -17.66
CA THR A 453 4.79 1.34 -18.14
C THR A 453 4.91 1.52 -19.64
N HIS A 454 6.13 1.47 -20.19
CA HIS A 454 6.35 1.57 -21.64
C HIS A 454 5.74 0.38 -22.40
N ALA A 455 5.91 -0.85 -21.89
CA ALA A 455 5.31 -2.05 -22.48
C ALA A 455 3.77 -1.96 -22.51
N LEU A 456 3.14 -1.60 -21.39
CA LEU A 456 1.69 -1.44 -21.29
C LEU A 456 1.15 -0.34 -22.22
N ARG A 457 1.83 0.80 -22.33
CA ARG A 457 1.46 1.88 -23.27
C ARG A 457 1.55 1.44 -24.73
N ARG A 458 2.56 0.63 -25.07
CA ARG A 458 2.72 0.08 -26.42
C ARG A 458 1.57 -0.87 -26.76
N LEU A 459 1.13 -1.69 -25.80
CA LEU A 459 0.00 -2.61 -25.95
C LEU A 459 -1.34 -1.88 -26.06
N MET A 460 -1.49 -0.76 -25.36
CA MET A 460 -2.70 0.06 -25.37
C MET A 460 -2.47 1.37 -26.13
N SER A 461 -2.18 1.29 -27.42
CA SER A 461 -1.78 2.45 -28.24
C SER A 461 -2.81 3.60 -28.29
N ASN A 462 -4.03 3.39 -27.81
CA ASN A 462 -5.09 4.41 -27.70
C ASN A 462 -5.32 4.92 -26.25
N ALA A 463 -4.68 4.33 -25.23
CA ALA A 463 -4.85 4.65 -23.81
C ALA A 463 -4.12 5.96 -23.48
N SER A 464 -4.69 7.05 -23.99
CA SER A 464 -4.27 8.42 -23.70
C SER A 464 -5.06 9.03 -22.54
N GLY A 465 -5.97 8.27 -21.94
CA GLY A 465 -6.80 8.69 -20.80
C GLY A 465 -6.17 8.37 -19.43
N SER A 466 -6.45 9.22 -18.45
CA SER A 466 -6.22 8.90 -17.03
C SER A 466 -7.22 7.84 -16.59
N ALA A 467 -6.77 6.60 -16.44
CA ALA A 467 -7.53 5.57 -15.76
C ALA A 467 -7.71 5.99 -14.29
N PHE A 468 -8.94 6.00 -13.81
CA PHE A 468 -9.22 6.17 -12.39
C PHE A 468 -9.03 4.82 -11.71
N TYR A 469 -8.41 4.74 -10.54
CA TYR A 469 -8.21 3.46 -9.84
C TYR A 469 -9.52 2.67 -9.62
N GLY A 470 -10.62 3.37 -9.31
CA GLY A 470 -11.93 2.75 -9.11
C GLY A 470 -12.51 2.15 -10.39
N ASP A 471 -12.24 2.76 -11.54
CA ASP A 471 -12.75 2.31 -12.84
C ASP A 471 -11.78 1.35 -13.54
N GLY A 472 -10.49 1.40 -13.18
CA GLY A 472 -9.41 0.72 -13.87
C GLY A 472 -9.10 1.35 -15.24
N ASN A 473 -8.16 0.74 -15.97
CA ASN A 473 -7.96 1.00 -17.39
C ASN A 473 -8.80 0.02 -18.24
N PRO A 474 -9.88 0.49 -18.91
CA PRO A 474 -10.76 -0.38 -19.69
C PRO A 474 -10.09 -0.96 -20.95
N GLU A 475 -9.05 -0.30 -21.48
CA GLU A 475 -8.30 -0.81 -22.63
C GLU A 475 -7.44 -2.03 -22.27
N LEU A 476 -7.11 -2.20 -21.00
CA LEU A 476 -6.31 -3.32 -20.50
C LEU A 476 -7.15 -4.60 -20.32
N GLU A 477 -8.44 -4.49 -19.99
CA GLU A 477 -9.33 -5.64 -19.78
C GLU A 477 -9.33 -6.67 -20.93
N PRO A 478 -9.51 -6.28 -22.21
CA PRO A 478 -9.48 -7.25 -23.30
C PRO A 478 -8.11 -7.90 -23.51
N LEU A 479 -7.01 -7.17 -23.24
CA LEU A 479 -5.65 -7.71 -23.36
C LEU A 479 -5.38 -8.77 -22.30
N LEU A 480 -5.80 -8.52 -21.06
CA LEU A 480 -5.70 -9.50 -19.98
C LEU A 480 -6.56 -10.74 -20.25
N ALA A 481 -7.77 -10.55 -20.82
CA ALA A 481 -8.65 -11.67 -21.16
C ALA A 481 -8.10 -12.60 -22.26
N LEU A 482 -7.19 -12.11 -23.11
CA LEU A 482 -6.52 -12.88 -24.15
C LEU A 482 -5.22 -13.56 -23.68
N SER A 483 -4.67 -13.09 -22.56
CA SER A 483 -3.42 -13.59 -22.00
C SER A 483 -3.72 -14.75 -21.04
N ARG A 484 -2.82 -15.73 -20.94
CA ARG A 484 -2.93 -16.76 -19.91
C ARG A 484 -2.41 -16.18 -18.61
N LEU A 485 -3.16 -16.35 -17.52
CA LEU A 485 -2.57 -16.11 -16.21
C LEU A 485 -1.44 -17.11 -15.98
N PRO A 486 -0.31 -16.70 -15.38
CA PRO A 486 0.67 -17.64 -14.88
C PRO A 486 -0.04 -18.58 -13.90
N GLU A 487 0.20 -19.89 -14.05
CA GLU A 487 -0.30 -20.87 -13.09
C GLU A 487 0.42 -20.66 -11.77
N ILE A 488 -0.33 -20.28 -10.75
CA ILE A 488 0.20 -20.03 -9.42
C ILE A 488 0.20 -21.34 -8.67
N CYS A 489 1.33 -22.03 -8.73
CA CYS A 489 1.56 -23.22 -7.94
C CYS A 489 2.08 -22.82 -6.56
N ARG A 490 1.17 -22.51 -5.62
CA ARG A 490 1.53 -22.48 -4.18
C ARG A 490 0.91 -23.70 -3.51
N HIS A 491 1.72 -24.47 -2.77
CA HIS A 491 1.21 -25.55 -1.94
C HIS A 491 0.39 -24.96 -0.77
N PRO A 492 -0.86 -25.40 -0.52
CA PRO A 492 -1.55 -25.08 0.73
C PRO A 492 -0.76 -25.75 1.87
N ARG A 493 0.05 -24.98 2.61
CA ARG A 493 0.89 -25.48 3.71
C ARG A 493 0.07 -25.77 4.97
#